data_AF-A0A9E4BRI0-F1
#
_entry.id   AF-A0A9E4BRI0-F1
#
_cell.length_a   1.000
_cell.length_b   1.000
_cell.length_c   1.000
_cell.angle_alpha   90.00
_cell.angle_beta   90.00
_cell.angle_gamma   90.00
#
_symmetry.space_group_name_H-M   'P 1'
#
loop_
_entity.id
_entity.type
_entity.pdbx_description
1 polymer ?
#
loop_
_entity_poly.entity_id
_entity_poly.type
_entity_poly.pdbx_seq_one_letter_code
_entity_poly.pdbx_strand_id
1 'polypeptide(L)'
;MATGSIHEAASNGDLDALKKIVEKRPETVDQDDRYGWRPIFHAGLRRHRDIVQYLIDHGADLAAHDGYAIHYAAEVPDNKDIVSLLITYGGLDAHTKPASEIARQFIYSVFLANVHRVRAMLRANSQQAQERYARGDTALHHAARNGDLNVVRKLVDYNADVNATTDNNHFPLYCAAGHGHAETTRYLLESGADPDARMSDGKTVADWLRQYVDHDLRLKACLDILEGRLIGKAGGEEGA
;
A
#
# COMPACT_ATOMS: atom_id res chain seq x y z
N MET A 1 14.51 12.47 33.51
CA MET A 1 15.00 11.35 32.68
C MET A 1 13.89 10.97 31.72
N ALA A 2 13.99 11.38 30.46
CA ALA A 2 13.14 10.85 29.39
C ALA A 2 14.04 9.94 28.56
N THR A 3 14.12 8.67 28.94
CA THR A 3 14.90 7.64 28.21
C THR A 3 13.93 6.79 27.39
N GLY A 4 13.16 7.45 26.51
CA GLY A 4 12.40 6.77 25.47
C GLY A 4 13.28 6.53 24.24
N SER A 5 12.95 5.52 23.43
CA SER A 5 13.61 5.33 22.13
C SER A 5 13.11 6.35 21.11
N ILE A 6 13.85 6.59 20.02
CA ILE A 6 13.37 7.46 18.94
C ILE A 6 12.08 6.92 18.30
N HIS A 7 11.92 5.59 18.23
CA HIS A 7 10.71 4.92 17.74
C HIS A 7 9.49 5.19 18.62
N GLU A 8 9.68 5.16 19.94
CA GLU A 8 8.62 5.46 20.90
C GLU A 8 8.18 6.93 20.82
N ALA A 9 9.15 7.85 20.77
CA ALA A 9 8.86 9.27 20.57
C ALA A 9 8.11 9.51 19.24
N ALA A 10 8.57 8.87 18.16
CA ALA A 10 7.93 8.93 16.84
C ALA A 10 6.51 8.34 16.84
N SER A 11 6.29 7.19 17.49
CA SER A 11 4.97 6.54 17.57
C SER A 11 3.97 7.32 18.43
N ASN A 12 4.45 7.94 19.52
CA ASN A 12 3.62 8.67 20.46
C ASN A 12 3.33 10.11 20.03
N GLY A 13 4.02 10.64 19.00
CA GLY A 13 3.86 12.04 18.60
C GLY A 13 4.63 13.01 19.48
N ASP A 14 5.63 12.55 20.23
CA ASP A 14 6.45 13.39 21.12
C ASP A 14 7.63 13.99 20.35
N LEU A 15 7.35 15.07 19.60
CA LEU A 15 8.35 15.79 18.80
C LEU A 15 9.49 16.36 19.67
N ASP A 16 9.22 16.79 20.89
CA ASP A 16 10.23 17.37 21.78
C ASP A 16 11.21 16.32 22.29
N ALA A 17 10.72 15.13 22.67
CA ALA A 17 11.59 14.01 23.01
C ALA A 17 12.41 13.56 21.80
N LEU A 18 11.77 13.47 20.62
CA LEU A 18 12.45 13.09 19.38
C LEU A 18 13.59 14.05 19.02
N LYS A 19 13.34 15.38 19.08
CA LYS A 19 14.36 16.41 18.89
C LYS A 19 15.56 16.23 19.81
N LYS A 20 15.31 16.06 21.12
CA LYS A 20 16.38 15.84 22.12
C LYS A 20 17.20 14.58 21.85
N ILE A 21 16.59 13.54 21.27
CA ILE A 21 17.30 12.31 20.90
C ILE A 21 18.18 12.57 19.67
N VAL A 22 17.62 13.14 18.61
CA VAL A 22 18.34 13.43 17.35
C VAL A 22 19.47 14.44 17.56
N GLU A 23 19.29 15.47 18.39
CA GLU A 23 20.35 16.43 18.75
C GLU A 23 21.56 15.76 19.40
N LYS A 24 21.35 14.73 20.22
CA LYS A 24 22.43 14.00 20.91
C LYS A 24 23.00 12.86 20.07
N ARG A 25 22.18 12.28 19.20
CA ARG A 25 22.46 11.06 18.43
C ARG A 25 21.82 11.15 17.03
N PRO A 26 22.39 11.95 16.11
CA PRO A 26 21.83 12.14 14.77
C PRO A 26 21.70 10.82 13.98
N GLU A 27 22.56 9.84 14.24
CA GLU A 27 22.53 8.52 13.62
C GLU A 27 21.25 7.72 13.91
N THR A 28 20.44 8.15 14.89
CA THR A 28 19.19 7.48 15.24
C THR A 28 18.05 7.75 14.28
N VAL A 29 18.14 8.76 13.42
CA VAL A 29 17.10 9.14 12.44
C VAL A 29 16.67 7.96 11.58
N ASP A 30 17.63 7.12 11.18
CA ASP A 30 17.42 5.92 10.36
C ASP A 30 17.68 4.62 11.11
N GLN A 31 17.75 4.66 12.44
CA GLN A 31 17.94 3.47 13.25
C GLN A 31 16.73 2.54 13.10
N ASP A 32 16.98 1.27 12.81
CA ASP A 32 15.93 0.27 12.81
C ASP A 32 15.65 -0.23 14.24
N ASP A 33 14.38 -0.45 14.57
CA ASP A 33 13.99 -1.21 15.75
C ASP A 33 14.17 -2.73 15.57
N ARG A 34 13.77 -3.50 16.57
CA ARG A 34 13.85 -4.99 16.55
C ARG A 34 13.05 -5.66 15.43
N TYR A 35 12.17 -4.93 14.76
CA TYR A 35 11.34 -5.40 13.64
C TYR A 35 11.84 -4.85 12.29
N GLY A 36 12.96 -4.13 12.26
CA GLY A 36 13.44 -3.47 11.05
C GLY A 36 12.71 -2.15 10.75
N TRP A 37 11.98 -1.58 11.70
CA TRP A 37 11.18 -0.38 11.45
C TRP A 37 11.90 0.88 11.87
N ARG A 38 11.99 1.85 10.95
CA ARG A 38 12.54 3.18 11.21
C ARG A 38 11.54 4.08 11.92
N PRO A 39 12.00 5.14 12.62
CA PRO A 39 11.13 6.08 13.31
C PRO A 39 10.08 6.71 12.39
N ILE A 40 10.45 6.98 11.14
CA ILE A 40 9.55 7.61 10.16
C ILE A 40 8.34 6.73 9.81
N PHE A 41 8.46 5.39 9.88
CA PHE A 41 7.34 4.47 9.65
C PHE A 41 6.30 4.60 10.76
N HIS A 42 6.76 4.63 12.01
CA HIS A 42 5.89 4.83 13.18
C HIS A 42 5.19 6.19 13.12
N ALA A 43 5.91 7.27 12.81
CA ALA A 43 5.32 8.60 12.69
C ALA A 43 4.28 8.67 11.56
N GLY A 44 4.58 8.09 10.39
CA GLY A 44 3.67 8.04 9.25
C GLY A 44 2.38 7.28 9.55
N LEU A 45 2.48 6.10 10.16
CA LEU A 45 1.34 5.26 10.55
C LEU A 45 0.45 5.92 11.61
N ARG A 46 1.05 6.69 12.50
CA ARG A 46 0.36 7.37 13.60
C ARG A 46 -0.06 8.80 13.27
N ARG A 47 0.15 9.23 12.01
CA ARG A 47 -0.28 10.51 11.43
C ARG A 47 0.42 11.73 12.05
N HIS A 48 1.66 11.55 12.51
CA HIS A 48 2.47 12.61 13.12
C HIS A 48 3.29 13.34 12.05
N ARG A 49 2.62 14.21 11.30
CA ARG A 49 3.21 14.91 10.14
C ARG A 49 4.42 15.77 10.51
N ASP A 50 4.39 16.42 11.66
CA ASP A 50 5.48 17.26 12.18
C ASP A 50 6.75 16.45 12.47
N ILE A 51 6.61 15.24 13.01
CA ILE A 51 7.72 14.30 13.20
C ILE A 51 8.22 13.79 11.84
N VAL A 52 7.33 13.43 10.91
CA VAL A 52 7.75 13.01 9.56
C VAL A 52 8.56 14.12 8.89
N GLN A 53 8.08 15.37 8.95
CA GLN A 53 8.80 16.53 8.41
C GLN A 53 10.16 16.68 9.09
N TYR A 54 10.21 16.62 10.42
CA TYR A 54 11.46 16.75 11.15
C TYR A 54 12.48 15.68 10.76
N LEU A 55 12.06 14.41 10.63
CA LEU A 55 12.95 13.32 10.22
C LEU A 55 13.46 13.53 8.79
N ILE A 56 12.61 13.97 7.86
CA ILE A 56 13.01 14.34 6.49
C ILE A 56 14.06 15.47 6.52
N ASP A 57 13.81 16.53 7.28
CA ASP A 57 14.73 17.68 7.40
C ASP A 57 16.09 17.28 7.98
N HIS A 58 16.15 16.15 8.70
CA HIS A 58 17.36 15.56 9.28
C HIS A 58 17.92 14.38 8.47
N GLY A 59 17.48 14.25 7.22
CA GLY A 59 18.10 13.33 6.25
C GLY A 59 17.61 11.89 6.32
N ALA A 60 16.41 11.63 6.85
CA ALA A 60 15.81 10.30 6.83
C ALA A 60 15.78 9.73 5.39
N ASP A 61 16.33 8.53 5.22
CA ASP A 61 16.33 7.86 3.92
C ASP A 61 14.94 7.26 3.64
N LEU A 62 14.23 7.90 2.71
CA LEU A 62 12.87 7.55 2.28
C LEU A 62 12.84 6.34 1.33
N ALA A 63 13.97 5.92 0.79
CA ALA A 63 14.07 4.76 -0.10
C ALA A 63 14.23 3.44 0.67
N ALA A 64 14.59 3.51 1.95
CA ALA A 64 14.78 2.35 2.80
C ALA A 64 13.55 1.47 2.86
N HIS A 65 13.80 0.16 3.00
CA HIS A 65 12.77 -0.85 2.98
C HIS A 65 11.83 -0.62 1.80
N ASP A 66 12.37 -0.46 0.59
CA ASP A 66 11.56 -0.34 -0.62
C ASP A 66 10.51 0.80 -0.58
N GLY A 67 10.74 1.87 0.18
CA GLY A 67 9.79 2.97 0.32
C GLY A 67 8.54 2.64 1.14
N TYR A 68 8.57 1.63 2.02
CA TYR A 68 7.42 1.24 2.86
C TYR A 68 6.76 2.41 3.62
N ALA A 69 7.52 3.46 3.98
CA ALA A 69 6.98 4.66 4.61
C ALA A 69 5.75 5.22 3.88
N ILE A 70 5.78 5.27 2.54
CA ILE A 70 4.69 5.85 1.76
C ILE A 70 3.48 4.91 1.63
N HIS A 71 3.71 3.59 1.54
CA HIS A 71 2.62 2.60 1.51
C HIS A 71 1.85 2.62 2.82
N TYR A 72 2.56 2.51 3.93
CA TYR A 72 1.95 2.57 5.25
C TYR A 72 1.24 3.90 5.52
N ALA A 73 1.81 5.02 5.07
CA ALA A 73 1.13 6.31 5.18
C ALA A 73 -0.16 6.34 4.33
N ALA A 74 -0.15 5.76 3.12
CA ALA A 74 -1.28 5.77 2.18
C ALA A 74 -2.43 4.84 2.60
N GLU A 75 -2.15 3.76 3.32
CA GLU A 75 -3.16 2.88 3.91
C GLU A 75 -3.97 3.55 5.03
N VAL A 76 -3.42 4.60 5.67
CA VAL A 76 -4.05 5.25 6.82
C VAL A 76 -5.10 6.26 6.34
N PRO A 77 -6.36 6.15 6.81
CA PRO A 77 -7.39 7.13 6.50
C PRO A 77 -6.98 8.56 6.86
N ASP A 78 -7.34 9.51 6.00
CA ASP A 78 -7.09 10.95 6.21
C ASP A 78 -5.61 11.29 6.50
N ASN A 79 -4.69 10.63 5.80
CA ASN A 79 -3.23 10.83 5.94
C ASN A 79 -2.55 11.41 4.68
N LYS A 80 -3.33 12.01 3.79
CA LYS A 80 -2.87 12.52 2.49
C LYS A 80 -1.79 13.58 2.59
N ASP A 81 -1.75 14.34 3.68
CA ASP A 81 -0.72 15.36 3.90
C ASP A 81 0.67 14.74 4.11
N ILE A 82 0.75 13.59 4.79
CA ILE A 82 2.00 12.84 4.95
C ILE A 82 2.38 12.18 3.62
N VAL A 83 1.42 11.59 2.92
CA VAL A 83 1.66 11.01 1.58
C VAL A 83 2.20 12.08 0.63
N SER A 84 1.57 13.25 0.59
CA SER A 84 2.01 14.39 -0.24
C SER A 84 3.40 14.87 0.17
N LEU A 85 3.70 14.88 1.46
CA LEU A 85 5.03 15.23 1.97
C LEU A 85 6.08 14.24 1.47
N LEU A 86 5.86 12.93 1.66
CA LEU A 86 6.78 11.87 1.20
C LEU A 86 6.98 11.90 -0.32
N ILE A 87 5.92 12.14 -1.09
CA ILE A 87 5.98 12.33 -2.55
C ILE A 87 6.87 13.53 -2.91
N THR A 88 6.72 14.65 -2.20
CA THR A 88 7.45 15.90 -2.46
C THR A 88 8.95 15.71 -2.28
N TYR A 89 9.35 14.92 -1.27
CA TYR A 89 10.75 14.64 -0.97
C TYR A 89 11.27 13.35 -1.64
N GLY A 90 10.55 12.81 -2.63
CA GLY A 90 11.05 11.73 -3.50
C GLY A 90 10.90 10.31 -2.94
N GLY A 91 10.14 10.11 -1.85
CA GLY A 91 9.95 8.79 -1.25
C GLY A 91 9.27 7.77 -2.17
N LEU A 92 8.50 8.22 -3.16
CA LEU A 92 7.81 7.33 -4.09
C LEU A 92 8.66 6.91 -5.30
N ASP A 93 9.54 7.78 -5.78
CA ASP A 93 10.31 7.56 -7.01
C ASP A 93 11.33 6.42 -6.85
N ALA A 94 11.91 6.30 -5.65
CA ALA A 94 12.81 5.20 -5.32
C ALA A 94 12.14 3.82 -5.45
N HIS A 95 10.85 3.75 -5.10
CA HIS A 95 10.05 2.52 -5.15
C HIS A 95 9.52 2.23 -6.54
N THR A 96 8.94 3.23 -7.21
CA THR A 96 8.17 3.03 -8.45
C THR A 96 9.00 3.16 -9.71
N LYS A 97 10.11 3.92 -9.68
CA LYS A 97 11.00 4.18 -10.83
C LYS A 97 10.22 4.46 -12.12
N PRO A 98 9.34 5.47 -12.13
CA PRO A 98 8.47 5.75 -13.27
C PRO A 98 9.29 6.05 -14.54
N ALA A 99 8.88 5.51 -15.68
CA ALA A 99 9.61 5.63 -16.94
C ALA A 99 9.52 7.05 -17.56
N SER A 100 8.59 7.88 -17.09
CA SER A 100 8.38 9.24 -17.57
C SER A 100 7.78 10.14 -16.49
N GLU A 101 7.83 11.45 -16.72
CA GLU A 101 7.16 12.43 -15.86
C GLU A 101 5.64 12.22 -15.80
N ILE A 102 5.03 11.77 -16.90
CA ILE A 102 3.60 11.50 -16.95
C ILE A 102 3.26 10.29 -16.07
N ALA A 103 4.06 9.23 -16.16
CA ALA A 103 3.94 8.04 -15.32
C ALA A 103 4.09 8.39 -13.83
N ARG A 104 5.08 9.23 -13.51
CA ARG A 104 5.31 9.76 -12.17
C ARG A 104 4.07 10.49 -11.64
N GLN A 105 3.54 11.43 -12.42
CA GLN A 105 2.32 12.16 -12.04
C GLN A 105 1.10 11.25 -11.90
N PHE A 106 1.02 10.20 -12.72
CA PHE A 106 -0.07 9.24 -12.68
C PHE A 106 -0.02 8.43 -11.39
N ILE A 107 1.11 7.80 -11.09
CA ILE A 107 1.24 7.00 -9.88
C ILE A 107 1.14 7.84 -8.61
N TYR A 108 1.62 9.08 -8.62
CA TYR A 108 1.43 10.01 -7.50
C TYR A 108 -0.06 10.25 -7.22
N SER A 109 -0.88 10.39 -8.27
CA SER A 109 -2.32 10.58 -8.13
C SER A 109 -3.03 9.35 -7.55
N VAL A 110 -2.50 8.16 -7.80
CA VAL A 110 -2.96 6.90 -7.21
C VAL A 110 -2.67 6.88 -5.71
N PHE A 111 -1.42 7.16 -5.28
CA PHE A 111 -1.06 7.19 -3.86
C PHE A 111 -1.79 8.27 -3.05
N LEU A 112 -2.11 9.40 -3.68
CA LEU A 112 -2.91 10.46 -3.04
C LEU A 112 -4.42 10.16 -2.98
N ALA A 113 -4.84 8.98 -3.48
CA ALA A 113 -6.24 8.61 -3.68
C ALA A 113 -7.03 9.70 -4.44
N ASN A 114 -6.39 10.39 -5.39
CA ASN A 114 -7.00 11.47 -6.16
C ASN A 114 -7.72 10.89 -7.38
N VAL A 115 -8.88 10.28 -7.14
CA VAL A 115 -9.70 9.61 -8.16
C VAL A 115 -10.05 10.52 -9.35
N HIS A 116 -10.22 11.83 -9.12
CA HIS A 116 -10.51 12.79 -10.18
C HIS A 116 -9.32 13.00 -11.12
N ARG A 117 -8.12 13.11 -10.57
CA ARG A 117 -6.88 13.21 -11.35
C ARG A 117 -6.56 11.91 -12.06
N VAL A 118 -6.67 10.76 -11.38
CA VAL A 118 -6.55 9.43 -11.99
C VAL A 118 -7.48 9.32 -13.20
N ARG A 119 -8.77 9.62 -13.03
CA ARG A 119 -9.76 9.61 -14.13
C ARG A 119 -9.38 10.56 -15.26
N ALA A 120 -8.93 11.77 -14.96
CA ALA A 120 -8.56 12.76 -15.98
C ALA A 120 -7.36 12.27 -16.82
N MET A 121 -6.36 11.69 -16.17
CA MET A 121 -5.17 11.17 -16.85
C MET A 121 -5.49 9.92 -17.68
N LEU A 122 -6.30 8.99 -17.17
CA LEU A 122 -6.78 7.83 -17.92
C LEU A 122 -7.66 8.19 -19.12
N ARG A 123 -8.45 9.27 -19.05
CA ARG A 123 -9.19 9.81 -20.21
C ARG A 123 -8.26 10.31 -21.30
N ALA A 124 -7.14 10.92 -20.92
CA ALA A 124 -6.15 11.41 -21.88
C ALA A 124 -5.33 10.29 -22.48
N ASN A 125 -5.00 9.25 -21.70
CA ASN A 125 -4.30 8.07 -22.15
C ASN A 125 -4.65 6.85 -21.28
N SER A 126 -5.54 5.98 -21.78
CA SER A 126 -5.98 4.79 -21.05
C SER A 126 -4.86 3.76 -20.86
N GLN A 127 -3.82 3.75 -21.71
CA GLN A 127 -2.68 2.84 -21.59
C GLN A 127 -1.91 3.03 -20.27
N GLN A 128 -2.04 4.18 -19.60
CA GLN A 128 -1.47 4.40 -18.28
C GLN A 128 -1.97 3.39 -17.24
N ALA A 129 -3.18 2.85 -17.40
CA ALA A 129 -3.71 1.81 -16.52
C ALA A 129 -2.84 0.54 -16.50
N GLN A 130 -2.14 0.27 -17.60
CA GLN A 130 -1.31 -0.93 -17.81
C GLN A 130 0.18 -0.69 -17.61
N GLU A 131 0.58 0.52 -17.25
CA GLU A 131 1.99 0.83 -17.04
C GLU A 131 2.58 -0.02 -15.90
N ARG A 132 3.76 -0.57 -16.16
CA ARG A 132 4.53 -1.35 -15.18
C ARG A 132 5.63 -0.48 -14.58
N TYR A 133 5.65 -0.43 -13.26
CA TYR A 133 6.65 0.22 -12.43
C TYR A 133 7.75 -0.78 -12.06
N ALA A 134 8.70 -0.37 -11.21
CA ALA A 134 9.72 -1.28 -10.71
C ALA A 134 9.10 -2.55 -10.12
N ARG A 135 9.76 -3.70 -10.35
CA ARG A 135 9.29 -5.06 -9.98
C ARG A 135 8.00 -5.51 -10.65
N GLY A 136 7.53 -4.77 -11.66
CA GLY A 136 6.38 -5.17 -12.45
C GLY A 136 5.02 -4.80 -11.85
N ASP A 137 5.01 -4.08 -10.72
CA ASP A 137 3.80 -3.51 -10.13
C ASP A 137 3.08 -2.61 -11.14
N THR A 138 1.75 -2.59 -11.09
CA THR A 138 0.90 -1.66 -11.86
C THR A 138 0.21 -0.69 -10.92
N ALA A 139 -0.41 0.36 -11.46
CA ALA A 139 -1.25 1.25 -10.66
C ALA A 139 -2.33 0.49 -9.86
N LEU A 140 -2.85 -0.61 -10.41
CA LEU A 140 -3.84 -1.45 -9.75
C LEU A 140 -3.28 -2.20 -8.53
N HIS A 141 -2.02 -2.65 -8.59
CA HIS A 141 -1.34 -3.26 -7.43
C HIS A 141 -1.25 -2.26 -6.27
N HIS A 142 -0.82 -1.04 -6.55
CA HIS A 142 -0.67 0.02 -5.55
C HIS A 142 -2.03 0.46 -4.98
N ALA A 143 -3.03 0.71 -5.83
CA ALA A 143 -4.37 1.06 -5.38
C ALA A 143 -5.03 -0.05 -4.55
N ALA A 144 -4.80 -1.32 -4.91
CA ALA A 144 -5.29 -2.47 -4.16
C ALA A 144 -4.61 -2.58 -2.79
N ARG A 145 -3.27 -2.42 -2.74
CA ARG A 145 -2.49 -2.41 -1.49
C ARG A 145 -2.94 -1.33 -0.51
N ASN A 146 -3.30 -0.14 -1.02
CA ASN A 146 -3.77 0.97 -0.19
C ASN A 146 -5.26 0.85 0.19
N GLY A 147 -6.00 -0.09 -0.43
CA GLY A 147 -7.42 -0.25 -0.20
C GLY A 147 -8.30 0.83 -0.84
N ASP A 148 -7.77 1.64 -1.76
CA ASP A 148 -8.46 2.77 -2.38
C ASP A 148 -9.48 2.31 -3.44
N LEU A 149 -10.62 1.77 -2.98
CA LEU A 149 -11.64 1.17 -3.84
C LEU A 149 -12.11 2.10 -4.99
N ASN A 150 -12.20 3.40 -4.74
CA ASN A 150 -12.58 4.38 -5.77
C ASN A 150 -11.55 4.47 -6.91
N VAL A 151 -10.26 4.40 -6.57
CA VAL A 151 -9.17 4.39 -7.57
C VAL A 151 -9.13 3.03 -8.27
N VAL A 152 -9.26 1.93 -7.53
CA VAL A 152 -9.36 0.57 -8.10
C VAL A 152 -10.47 0.48 -9.13
N ARG A 153 -11.69 0.93 -8.80
CA ARG A 153 -12.82 0.98 -9.74
C ARG A 153 -12.48 1.76 -11.00
N LYS A 154 -11.84 2.93 -10.87
CA LYS A 154 -11.46 3.71 -12.06
C LYS A 154 -10.37 3.04 -12.88
N LEU A 155 -9.41 2.35 -12.29
CA LEU A 155 -8.41 1.62 -13.05
C LEU A 155 -9.05 0.47 -13.84
N VAL A 156 -9.94 -0.29 -13.20
CA VAL A 156 -10.69 -1.40 -13.83
C VAL A 156 -11.63 -0.89 -14.94
N ASP A 157 -12.33 0.23 -14.73
CA ASP A 157 -13.17 0.88 -15.77
C ASP A 157 -12.38 1.26 -17.04
N TYR A 158 -11.06 1.46 -16.90
CA TYR A 158 -10.13 1.75 -18.00
C TYR A 158 -9.27 0.54 -18.35
N ASN A 159 -9.82 -0.67 -18.15
CA ASN A 159 -9.26 -1.95 -18.57
C ASN A 159 -7.93 -2.33 -17.92
N ALA A 160 -7.61 -1.83 -16.72
CA ALA A 160 -6.48 -2.36 -15.96
C ALA A 160 -6.60 -3.88 -15.81
N ASP A 161 -5.51 -4.60 -16.06
CA ASP A 161 -5.50 -6.06 -15.92
C ASP A 161 -5.61 -6.46 -14.44
N VAL A 162 -6.78 -7.00 -14.06
CA VAL A 162 -7.10 -7.45 -12.69
C VAL A 162 -6.26 -8.62 -12.21
N ASN A 163 -5.65 -9.36 -13.13
CA ASN A 163 -4.79 -10.52 -12.86
C ASN A 163 -3.32 -10.26 -13.21
N ALA A 164 -2.93 -8.99 -13.43
CA ALA A 164 -1.54 -8.64 -13.68
C ALA A 164 -0.63 -9.18 -12.57
N THR A 165 0.56 -9.65 -12.93
CA THR A 165 1.54 -10.16 -11.97
C THR A 165 2.80 -9.29 -11.89
N THR A 166 3.33 -9.17 -10.68
CA THR A 166 4.69 -8.64 -10.43
C THR A 166 5.74 -9.72 -10.65
N ASP A 167 7.01 -9.33 -10.59
CA ASP A 167 8.15 -10.23 -10.73
C ASP A 167 8.23 -11.28 -9.60
N ASN A 168 7.52 -11.05 -8.48
CA ASN A 168 7.39 -11.98 -7.35
C ASN A 168 6.06 -12.77 -7.36
N ASN A 169 5.32 -12.74 -8.46
CA ASN A 169 3.96 -13.30 -8.58
C ASN A 169 2.97 -12.75 -7.55
N HIS A 170 3.13 -11.48 -7.15
CA HIS A 170 2.03 -10.78 -6.49
C HIS A 170 1.06 -10.29 -7.57
N PHE A 171 -0.22 -10.24 -7.22
CA PHE A 171 -1.30 -9.79 -8.09
C PHE A 171 -2.26 -8.90 -7.27
N PRO A 172 -3.10 -8.05 -7.91
CA PRO A 172 -3.91 -7.07 -7.19
C PRO A 172 -4.77 -7.66 -6.06
N LEU A 173 -5.34 -8.86 -6.28
CA LEU A 173 -6.13 -9.55 -5.26
C LEU A 173 -5.31 -9.88 -4.01
N TYR A 174 -4.07 -10.35 -4.17
CA TYR A 174 -3.16 -10.56 -3.04
C TYR A 174 -2.84 -9.26 -2.32
N CYS A 175 -2.57 -8.17 -3.04
CA CYS A 175 -2.29 -6.87 -2.43
C CYS A 175 -3.46 -6.34 -1.58
N ALA A 176 -4.69 -6.44 -2.07
CA ALA A 176 -5.87 -6.01 -1.29
C ALA A 176 -6.13 -6.91 -0.08
N ALA A 177 -6.15 -8.23 -0.28
CA ALA A 177 -6.51 -9.17 0.77
C ALA A 177 -5.42 -9.32 1.84
N GLY A 178 -4.15 -9.34 1.43
CA GLY A 178 -2.99 -9.42 2.34
C GLY A 178 -2.82 -8.18 3.21
N HIS A 179 -3.40 -7.04 2.81
CA HIS A 179 -3.46 -5.80 3.61
C HIS A 179 -4.82 -5.59 4.30
N GLY A 180 -5.74 -6.57 4.20
CA GLY A 180 -7.01 -6.58 4.93
C GLY A 180 -8.11 -5.69 4.34
N HIS A 181 -8.02 -5.31 3.06
CA HIS A 181 -8.98 -4.44 2.39
C HIS A 181 -10.18 -5.20 1.81
N ALA A 182 -11.07 -5.67 2.69
CA ALA A 182 -12.20 -6.55 2.37
C ALA A 182 -13.08 -6.06 1.19
N GLU A 183 -13.45 -4.78 1.15
CA GLU A 183 -14.29 -4.24 0.06
C GLU A 183 -13.56 -4.21 -1.29
N THR A 184 -12.26 -3.90 -1.26
CA THR A 184 -11.42 -3.94 -2.47
C THR A 184 -11.19 -5.37 -2.94
N THR A 185 -10.97 -6.31 -2.01
CA THR A 185 -10.92 -7.74 -2.28
C THR A 185 -12.20 -8.20 -2.97
N ARG A 186 -13.37 -7.91 -2.39
CA ARG A 186 -14.68 -8.26 -2.98
C ARG A 186 -14.84 -7.70 -4.39
N TYR A 187 -14.50 -6.44 -4.61
CA TYR A 187 -14.65 -5.83 -5.92
C TYR A 187 -13.71 -6.41 -6.98
N LEU A 188 -12.44 -6.69 -6.64
CA LEU A 188 -11.50 -7.34 -7.56
C LEU A 188 -12.01 -8.74 -7.96
N LEU A 189 -12.53 -9.47 -6.98
CA LEU A 189 -13.18 -10.76 -7.17
C LEU A 189 -14.38 -10.66 -8.13
N GLU A 190 -15.29 -9.70 -7.92
CA GLU A 190 -16.43 -9.41 -8.82
C GLU A 190 -15.98 -8.99 -10.22
N SER A 191 -14.79 -8.38 -10.33
CA SER A 191 -14.19 -7.91 -11.59
C SER A 191 -13.38 -8.97 -12.32
N GLY A 192 -13.41 -10.23 -11.87
CA GLY A 192 -12.76 -11.35 -12.57
C GLY A 192 -11.36 -11.71 -12.07
N ALA A 193 -10.95 -11.24 -10.88
CA ALA A 193 -9.73 -11.72 -10.26
C ALA A 193 -9.83 -13.22 -9.91
N ASP A 194 -8.79 -13.97 -10.31
CA ASP A 194 -8.67 -15.40 -10.06
C ASP A 194 -8.36 -15.66 -8.56
N PRO A 195 -9.26 -16.32 -7.81
CA PRO A 195 -9.02 -16.62 -6.39
C PRO A 195 -7.96 -17.71 -6.18
N ASP A 196 -7.72 -18.54 -7.22
CA ASP A 196 -6.84 -19.69 -7.18
C ASP A 196 -5.45 -19.38 -7.74
N ALA A 197 -5.21 -18.12 -8.15
CA ALA A 197 -3.90 -17.61 -8.52
C ALA A 197 -2.91 -17.85 -7.37
N ARG A 198 -1.69 -18.29 -7.74
CA ARG A 198 -0.66 -18.71 -6.80
C ARG A 198 0.49 -17.73 -6.75
N MET A 199 0.92 -17.39 -5.54
CA MET A 199 2.15 -16.64 -5.32
C MET A 199 3.37 -17.51 -5.63
N SER A 200 4.56 -16.92 -5.54
CA SER A 200 5.83 -17.61 -5.79
C SER A 200 6.10 -18.82 -4.90
N ASP A 201 5.53 -18.87 -3.69
CA ASP A 201 5.61 -20.02 -2.77
C ASP A 201 4.57 -21.11 -3.05
N GLY A 202 3.76 -20.95 -4.11
CA GLY A 202 2.74 -21.89 -4.53
C GLY A 202 1.42 -21.78 -3.76
N LYS A 203 1.28 -20.88 -2.78
CA LYS A 203 0.05 -20.71 -2.01
C LYS A 203 -0.96 -19.82 -2.76
N THR A 204 -2.25 -20.11 -2.59
CA THR A 204 -3.32 -19.15 -2.91
C THR A 204 -3.36 -18.05 -1.84
N VAL A 205 -4.08 -16.96 -2.11
CA VAL A 205 -4.30 -15.90 -1.11
C VAL A 205 -5.01 -16.46 0.15
N ALA A 206 -5.98 -17.36 -0.02
CA ALA A 206 -6.68 -17.99 1.10
C ALA A 206 -5.73 -18.86 1.94
N ASP A 207 -4.89 -19.69 1.30
CA ASP A 207 -3.89 -20.51 2.00
C ASP A 207 -2.89 -19.66 2.79
N TRP A 208 -2.52 -18.50 2.24
CA TRP A 208 -1.66 -17.54 2.93
C TRP A 208 -2.34 -16.92 4.15
N LEU A 209 -3.55 -16.38 3.99
CA LEU A 209 -4.28 -15.71 5.06
C LEU A 209 -4.55 -16.60 6.27
N ARG A 210 -4.85 -17.90 6.07
CA ARG A 210 -5.08 -18.86 7.16
C ARG A 210 -3.95 -18.92 8.20
N GLN A 211 -2.72 -18.58 7.81
CA GLN A 211 -1.58 -18.55 8.72
C GLN A 211 -1.58 -17.33 9.67
N TYR A 212 -2.40 -16.31 9.40
CA TYR A 212 -2.34 -15.00 10.07
C TYR A 212 -3.69 -14.49 10.61
N VAL A 213 -4.82 -15.16 10.34
CA VAL A 213 -6.16 -14.67 10.69
C VAL A 213 -6.43 -14.50 12.19
N ASP A 214 -5.71 -15.24 13.05
CA ASP A 214 -5.88 -15.12 14.50
C ASP A 214 -5.33 -13.81 15.08
N HIS A 215 -4.55 -13.06 14.28
CA HIS A 215 -3.86 -11.85 14.72
C HIS A 215 -4.46 -10.55 14.14
N ASP A 216 -5.31 -10.62 13.11
CA ASP A 216 -5.92 -9.45 12.47
C ASP A 216 -7.32 -9.76 11.91
N LEU A 217 -8.35 -9.10 12.48
CA LEU A 217 -9.74 -9.24 12.04
C LEU A 217 -9.97 -8.83 10.59
N ARG A 218 -9.15 -7.91 10.06
CA ARG A 218 -9.24 -7.47 8.65
C ARG A 218 -8.83 -8.58 7.69
N LEU A 219 -7.81 -9.35 8.05
CA LEU A 219 -7.37 -10.52 7.29
C LEU A 219 -8.43 -11.63 7.33
N LYS A 220 -9.07 -11.83 8.48
CA LYS A 220 -10.20 -12.75 8.62
C LYS A 220 -11.36 -12.38 7.68
N ALA A 221 -11.76 -11.11 7.64
CA ALA A 221 -12.83 -10.67 6.74
C ALA A 221 -12.49 -10.92 5.26
N CYS A 222 -11.23 -10.74 4.85
CA CYS A 222 -10.78 -11.07 3.50
C CYS A 222 -10.79 -12.59 3.24
N LEU A 223 -10.40 -13.40 4.22
CA LEU A 223 -10.48 -14.86 4.12
C LEU A 223 -11.94 -15.32 3.96
N ASP A 224 -12.86 -14.81 4.78
CA ASP A 224 -14.29 -15.13 4.69
C ASP A 224 -14.87 -14.80 3.30
N ILE A 225 -14.41 -13.71 2.67
CA ILE A 225 -14.80 -13.35 1.30
C ILE A 225 -14.24 -14.33 0.27
N LEU A 226 -12.99 -14.75 0.41
CA LEU A 226 -12.34 -15.70 -0.50
C LEU A 226 -12.96 -17.10 -0.37
N GLU A 227 -13.29 -17.54 0.84
CA GLU A 227 -13.89 -18.85 1.13
C GLU A 227 -15.40 -18.87 0.87
N GLY A 228 -16.09 -17.73 1.07
CA GLY A 228 -17.51 -17.55 0.77
C GLY A 228 -17.87 -17.72 -0.72
N ARG A 229 -16.86 -17.77 -1.61
CA ARG A 229 -17.00 -18.19 -3.01
C ARG A 229 -17.37 -19.67 -3.17
N LEU A 230 -17.34 -20.50 -2.12
CA LEU A 230 -17.81 -21.88 -2.16
C LEU A 230 -19.35 -22.04 -2.05
N ILE A 231 -20.12 -20.97 -1.77
CA ILE A 231 -21.60 -21.08 -1.58
C ILE A 231 -22.39 -20.42 -2.73
N GLY A 232 -21.73 -20.12 -3.86
CA GLY A 232 -22.35 -19.46 -5.03
C GLY A 232 -22.49 -20.33 -6.29
N LYS A 233 -22.09 -21.62 -6.27
CA LYS A 233 -22.29 -22.57 -7.38
C LYS A 233 -23.17 -23.75 -6.95
N ALA A 234 -24.43 -23.48 -6.66
CA ALA A 234 -25.49 -24.50 -6.60
C ALA A 234 -26.81 -23.83 -6.98
N GLY A 235 -26.99 -23.56 -8.26
CA GLY A 235 -28.18 -22.90 -8.77
C GLY A 235 -28.13 -22.78 -10.29
N GLY A 236 -28.52 -23.85 -10.98
CA GLY A 236 -28.90 -23.78 -12.38
C GLY A 236 -28.27 -24.86 -13.26
N GLU A 237 -28.78 -26.09 -13.17
CA GLU A 237 -29.12 -26.93 -14.33
C GLU A 237 -30.32 -27.82 -13.94
N GLU A 238 -31.52 -27.24 -13.94
CA GLU A 238 -32.73 -27.99 -14.32
C GLU A 238 -32.96 -27.70 -15.80
N GLY A 239 -32.89 -28.73 -16.64
CA GLY A 239 -33.15 -28.57 -18.06
C GLY A 239 -32.78 -29.78 -18.93
N ALA A 240 -33.48 -30.90 -18.75
CA ALA A 240 -34.03 -31.76 -19.82
C ALA A 240 -34.80 -32.94 -19.21
#